data_AF-A0A2D8RBH3-F1
#
_entry.id   AF-A0A2D8RBH3-F1
#
_cell.length_a   1.000
_cell.length_b   1.000
_cell.length_c   1.000
_cell.angle_alpha   90.00
_cell.angle_beta   90.00
_cell.angle_gamma   90.00
#
_symmetry.space_group_name_H-M   'P 1'
#
loop_
_entity.id
_entity.type
_entity.pdbx_description
1 polymer ?
#
loop_
_entity_poly.entity_id
_entity_poly.type
_entity_poly.pdbx_seq_one_letter_code
_entity_poly.pdbx_strand_id
1 'polypeptide(L)'
;MKMNPLNRKAVTTVLMVAVCLSALLTIYSVQASRQSFSDLHALKQAEGELQRQWAQLLVEQGAWDSLSRIERLARSEFSLSEPKPDQIALVRPASPAELTQRVSDALHGTGLSGSVARSIAAGSTNE
;
A
#
# COMPACT_ATOMS: atom_id res chain seq x y z
N MET A 1 3.76 65.03 -6.55
CA MET A 1 4.08 64.70 -5.15
C MET A 1 5.52 64.18 -5.08
N LYS A 2 6.51 65.07 -4.86
CA LYS A 2 7.94 64.71 -4.83
C LYS A 2 8.22 63.98 -3.51
N MET A 3 8.29 62.65 -3.55
CA MET A 3 8.75 61.85 -2.43
C MET A 3 10.23 62.16 -2.18
N ASN A 4 10.55 62.66 -0.99
CA ASN A 4 11.91 63.01 -0.57
C ASN A 4 12.85 61.82 -0.75
N PRO A 5 14.05 61.97 -1.34
CA PRO A 5 14.93 60.84 -1.67
C PRO A 5 15.31 59.97 -0.45
N LEU A 6 15.23 60.53 0.77
CA LEU A 6 15.37 59.82 2.04
C LEU A 6 14.25 58.79 2.29
N ASN A 7 13.00 59.13 1.96
CA ASN A 7 11.87 58.23 2.21
C ASN A 7 11.91 57.01 1.28
N ARG A 8 12.44 57.17 0.06
CA ARG A 8 12.55 56.07 -0.90
C ARG A 8 13.55 55.02 -0.41
N LYS A 9 14.69 55.47 0.13
CA LYS A 9 15.68 54.58 0.74
C LYS A 9 15.12 53.89 1.99
N ALA A 10 14.44 54.64 2.87
CA ALA A 10 13.80 54.06 4.06
C ALA A 10 12.77 52.98 3.71
N VAL A 11 11.90 53.25 2.72
CA VAL A 11 10.90 52.27 2.25
C VAL A 11 11.57 51.02 1.68
N THR A 12 12.62 51.16 0.87
CA THR A 12 13.35 50.01 0.32
C THR A 12 14.02 49.18 1.40
N THR A 13 14.65 49.81 2.40
CA THR A 13 15.28 49.11 3.52
C THR A 13 14.25 48.36 4.37
N VAL A 14 13.11 48.98 4.67
CA VAL A 14 12.01 48.34 5.42
C VAL A 14 11.45 47.14 4.64
N LEU A 15 11.26 47.28 3.33
CA LEU A 15 10.75 46.19 2.50
C LEU A 15 11.72 44.99 2.47
N MET A 16 13.03 45.25 2.38
CA MET A 16 14.05 44.20 2.42
C MET A 16 14.01 43.43 3.75
N VAL A 17 13.97 44.15 4.88
CA VAL A 17 13.89 43.53 6.20
C VAL A 17 12.60 42.73 6.36
N ALA A 18 11.46 43.25 5.89
CA ALA A 18 10.17 42.56 5.95
C ALA A 18 10.16 41.24 5.16
N VAL A 19 10.83 41.19 4.00
CA VAL A 19 10.97 39.96 3.20
C VAL A 19 11.86 38.95 3.92
N CYS A 20 13.00 39.38 4.48
CA CYS A 20 13.88 38.49 5.25
C CYS A 20 13.16 37.88 6.47
N LEU A 21 12.41 38.71 7.21
CA LEU A 21 11.63 38.25 8.36
C LEU A 21 10.53 37.27 7.93
N SER A 22 9.83 37.56 6.82
CA SER A 22 8.82 36.65 6.26
C SER A 22 9.41 35.28 5.89
N ALA A 23 10.60 35.26 5.27
CA ALA A 23 11.27 34.02 4.91
C ALA A 23 11.64 33.19 6.16
N LEU A 24 12.22 33.83 7.18
CA LEU A 24 12.56 33.17 8.45
C LEU A 24 11.32 32.64 9.17
N LEU A 25 10.23 33.42 9.19
CA LEU A 25 8.98 33.05 9.85
C LEU A 25 8.30 31.86 9.17
N THR A 26 8.33 31.81 7.82
CA THR A 26 7.88 30.65 7.04
C THR A 26 8.72 29.41 7.35
N ILE A 27 10.06 29.53 7.35
CA ILE A 27 10.96 28.40 7.65
C ILE A 27 10.72 27.88 9.07
N TYR A 28 10.59 28.79 10.03
CA TYR A 28 10.28 28.44 11.42
C TYR A 28 8.92 27.75 11.55
N SER A 29 7.89 28.24 10.85
CA SER A 29 6.55 27.62 10.85
C SER A 29 6.56 26.21 10.24
N VAL A 30 7.36 26.01 9.18
CA VAL A 30 7.59 24.68 8.58
C VAL A 30 8.33 23.76 9.54
N GLN A 31 9.36 24.26 10.23
CA GLN A 31 10.12 23.46 11.19
C GLN A 31 9.29 23.11 12.43
N ALA A 32 8.49 24.05 12.94
CA ALA A 32 7.55 23.80 14.04
C ALA A 32 6.50 22.75 13.66
N SER A 33 6.00 22.79 12.41
CA SER A 33 5.12 21.77 11.88
C SER A 33 5.79 20.39 11.89
N ARG A 34 7.06 20.27 11.48
CA ARG A 34 7.80 19.00 11.54
C ARG A 34 7.94 18.44 12.97
N GLN A 35 8.07 19.31 13.97
CA GLN A 35 8.20 18.88 15.37
C GLN A 35 6.85 18.45 15.97
N SER A 36 5.77 19.22 15.77
CA SER A 36 4.42 18.85 16.25
C SER A 36 3.82 17.64 15.53
N PHE A 37 4.28 17.35 14.31
CA PHE A 37 3.93 16.12 13.61
C PHE A 37 4.57 14.89 14.26
N SER A 38 5.73 14.98 14.91
CA SER A 38 6.40 13.79 15.47
C SER A 38 5.60 13.08 16.57
N ASP A 39 4.98 13.83 17.49
CA ASP A 39 4.13 13.28 18.55
C ASP A 39 2.84 12.68 17.99
N LEU A 40 2.25 13.35 16.98
CA LEU A 40 1.05 12.89 16.30
C LEU A 40 1.32 11.65 15.43
N HIS A 41 2.52 11.54 14.86
CA HIS A 41 2.99 10.36 14.14
C HIS A 41 3.28 9.19 15.08
N ALA A 42 3.83 9.42 16.28
CA ALA A 42 4.07 8.37 17.26
C ALA A 42 2.75 7.72 17.73
N LEU A 43 1.72 8.52 18.02
CA LEU A 43 0.40 8.02 18.41
C LEU A 43 -0.28 7.24 17.26
N LYS A 44 -0.15 7.72 16.02
CA LYS A 44 -0.61 7.00 14.81
C LYS A 44 0.14 5.68 14.56
N GLN A 45 1.43 5.60 14.88
CA GLN A 45 2.20 4.37 14.74
C GLN A 45 1.73 3.30 15.73
N ALA A 46 1.40 3.69 16.96
CA ALA A 46 0.82 2.79 17.95
C ALA A 46 -0.55 2.25 17.51
N GLU A 47 -1.41 3.10 16.93
CA GLU A 47 -2.67 2.66 16.31
C GLU A 47 -2.43 1.70 15.14
N GLY A 48 -1.40 1.95 14.32
CA GLY A 48 -1.07 1.11 13.17
C GLY A 48 -0.63 -0.31 13.52
N GLU A 49 0.07 -0.50 14.64
CA GLU A 49 0.44 -1.83 15.13
C GLU A 49 -0.79 -2.61 15.63
N LEU A 50 -1.64 -1.95 16.42
CA LEU A 50 -2.87 -2.56 16.92
C LEU A 50 -3.81 -2.96 15.79
N GLN A 51 -3.94 -2.12 14.75
CA GLN A 51 -4.76 -2.40 13.58
C GLN A 51 -4.27 -3.62 12.79
N ARG A 52 -2.94 -3.83 12.72
CA ARG A 52 -2.36 -5.02 12.08
C ARG A 52 -2.71 -6.29 12.85
N GLN A 53 -2.59 -6.26 14.18
CA GLN A 53 -2.95 -7.39 15.03
C GLN A 53 -4.45 -7.71 14.96
N TRP A 54 -5.30 -6.67 14.95
CA TRP A 54 -6.74 -6.83 14.75
C TRP A 54 -7.10 -7.43 13.38
N ALA A 55 -6.47 -6.96 12.31
CA ALA A 55 -6.69 -7.50 10.97
C ALA A 55 -6.30 -8.98 10.88
N GLN A 56 -5.18 -9.35 11.51
CA GLN A 56 -4.75 -10.75 11.59
C GLN A 56 -5.75 -11.60 12.38
N LEU A 57 -6.15 -11.17 13.57
CA LEU A 57 -7.14 -11.86 14.39
C LEU A 57 -8.49 -12.04 13.67
N LEU A 58 -8.91 -11.04 12.89
CA LEU A 58 -10.16 -11.10 12.14
C LEU A 58 -10.11 -12.16 11.03
N VAL A 59 -8.95 -12.32 10.37
CA VAL A 59 -8.74 -13.40 9.40
C VAL A 59 -8.72 -14.76 10.10
N GLU A 60 -8.06 -14.86 11.26
CA GLU A 60 -8.03 -16.09 12.06
C GLU A 60 -9.45 -16.51 12.50
N GLN A 61 -10.26 -15.58 13.01
CA GLN A 61 -11.65 -15.83 13.41
C GLN A 61 -12.56 -16.14 12.22
N GLY A 62 -12.42 -15.39 11.11
CA GLY A 62 -13.20 -15.61 9.90
C GLY A 62 -12.92 -16.97 9.25
N ALA A 63 -11.67 -17.47 9.34
CA ALA A 63 -11.32 -18.81 8.87
C ALA A 63 -12.02 -19.91 9.70
N TRP A 64 -12.15 -19.73 11.01
CA TRP A 64 -12.77 -20.73 11.89
C TRP A 64 -14.30 -20.73 11.79
N ASP A 65 -14.93 -19.55 11.73
CA ASP A 65 -16.38 -19.44 11.55
C ASP A 65 -16.82 -19.98 10.18
N SER A 66 -16.11 -19.60 9.11
CA SER A 66 -16.42 -20.10 7.77
C SER A 66 -16.26 -21.61 7.66
N LEU A 67 -15.20 -22.19 8.23
CA LEU A 67 -14.99 -23.65 8.21
C LEU A 67 -16.10 -24.38 8.96
N SER A 68 -16.47 -23.92 10.16
CA SER A 68 -17.54 -24.55 10.96
C SER A 68 -18.90 -24.51 10.24
N ARG A 69 -19.18 -23.40 9.54
CA ARG A 69 -20.40 -23.23 8.74
C ARG A 69 -20.40 -24.15 7.52
N ILE A 70 -19.26 -24.26 6.83
CA ILE A 70 -19.08 -25.12 5.67
C ILE A 70 -19.19 -26.60 6.06
N GLU A 71 -18.59 -27.03 7.17
CA GLU A 71 -18.69 -28.42 7.66
C GLU A 71 -20.14 -28.79 7.97
N ARG A 72 -20.87 -27.90 8.67
CA ARG A 72 -22.28 -28.12 8.96
C ARG A 72 -23.10 -28.24 7.69
N LEU A 73 -22.87 -27.35 6.71
CA LEU A 73 -23.57 -27.38 5.42
C LEU A 73 -23.23 -28.63 4.60
N ALA A 74 -21.96 -29.06 4.58
CA ALA A 74 -21.51 -30.27 3.91
C ALA A 74 -22.12 -31.54 4.54
N ARG A 75 -22.22 -31.57 5.87
CA ARG A 75 -22.84 -32.70 6.58
C ARG A 75 -24.36 -32.73 6.42
N SER A 76 -25.03 -31.58 6.47
CA SER A 76 -26.50 -31.51 6.42
C SER A 76 -27.06 -31.60 5.00
N GLU A 77 -26.49 -30.86 4.04
CA GLU A 77 -27.03 -30.78 2.67
C GLU A 77 -26.43 -31.85 1.76
N PHE A 78 -25.16 -32.20 1.94
CA PHE A 78 -24.46 -33.16 1.08
C PHE A 78 -24.28 -34.56 1.70
N SER A 79 -24.74 -34.78 2.95
CA SER A 79 -24.55 -36.04 3.69
C SER A 79 -23.09 -36.52 3.72
N LEU A 80 -22.12 -35.59 3.63
CA LEU A 80 -20.70 -35.91 3.67
C LEU A 80 -20.33 -36.39 5.08
N SER A 81 -19.84 -37.63 5.17
CA SER A 81 -19.22 -38.23 6.35
C SER A 81 -17.70 -38.24 6.20
N GLU A 82 -16.99 -38.28 7.31
CA GLU A 82 -15.53 -38.36 7.33
C GLU A 82 -15.06 -39.61 6.54
N PRO A 83 -14.22 -39.44 5.50
CA PRO A 83 -13.86 -40.53 4.62
C PRO A 83 -12.99 -41.56 5.34
N LYS A 84 -13.29 -42.85 5.16
CA LYS A 84 -12.46 -43.96 5.67
C LYS A 84 -11.10 -43.97 4.93
N PRO A 85 -10.03 -44.52 5.54
CA PRO A 85 -8.67 -44.52 4.96
C PRO A 85 -8.61 -45.05 3.51
N ASP A 86 -9.46 -46.01 3.16
CA ASP A 86 -9.56 -46.62 1.83
C ASP A 86 -10.15 -45.71 0.73
N GLN A 87 -10.70 -44.54 1.08
CA GLN A 87 -11.32 -43.61 0.14
C GLN A 87 -10.47 -42.37 -0.13
N ILE A 88 -9.26 -42.32 0.44
CA ILE A 88 -8.34 -41.19 0.29
C ILE A 88 -7.53 -41.38 -1.01
N ALA A 89 -7.94 -40.67 -2.07
CA ALA A 89 -7.16 -40.61 -3.31
C ALA A 89 -6.17 -39.43 -3.27
N LEU A 90 -4.86 -39.72 -3.29
CA LEU A 90 -3.83 -38.70 -3.31
C LEU A 90 -3.69 -38.10 -4.71
N VAL A 91 -4.27 -36.91 -4.92
CA VAL A 91 -4.08 -36.15 -6.15
C VAL A 91 -2.78 -35.35 -6.04
N ARG A 92 -1.77 -35.71 -6.83
CA ARG A 92 -0.52 -34.95 -6.93
C ARG A 92 -0.81 -33.61 -7.65
N PRO A 93 -0.52 -32.44 -7.04
CA PRO A 93 -0.61 -31.19 -7.76
C PRO A 93 0.39 -31.21 -8.93
N ALA A 94 -0.03 -30.68 -10.09
CA ALA A 94 0.84 -30.56 -11.25
C ALA A 94 2.13 -29.83 -10.86
N SER A 95 3.26 -30.32 -11.35
CA SER A 95 4.57 -29.76 -11.00
C SER A 95 4.62 -28.28 -11.38
N PRO A 96 5.22 -27.39 -10.55
CA PRO A 96 5.42 -25.99 -10.91
C PRO A 96 6.11 -25.82 -12.28
N ALA A 97 6.97 -26.78 -12.65
CA ALA A 97 7.63 -26.80 -13.95
C ALA A 97 6.63 -27.03 -15.11
N GLU A 98 5.62 -27.89 -14.92
CA GLU A 98 4.59 -28.15 -15.94
C GLU A 98 3.65 -26.94 -16.11
N LEU A 99 3.32 -26.23 -15.02
CA LEU A 99 2.50 -25.02 -15.09
C LEU A 99 3.23 -23.90 -15.83
N THR A 100 4.53 -23.76 -15.57
CA THR A 100 5.37 -22.76 -16.26
C THR A 100 5.51 -23.11 -17.74
N GLN A 101 5.66 -24.39 -18.08
CA GLN A 101 5.70 -24.87 -19.46
C GLN A 101 4.36 -24.64 -20.17
N ARG A 102 3.23 -25.00 -19.55
CA ARG A 102 1.89 -24.81 -20.14
C ARG A 102 1.53 -23.34 -20.34
N VAL A 103 1.94 -22.47 -19.41
CA VAL A 103 1.75 -21.03 -19.54
C VAL A 103 2.67 -20.47 -20.62
N SER A 104 3.93 -20.93 -20.69
CA SER A 104 4.84 -20.58 -21.78
C SER A 104 4.28 -20.99 -23.15
N ASP A 105 3.84 -22.24 -23.32
CA ASP A 105 3.26 -22.76 -24.55
C ASP A 105 1.99 -21.98 -24.95
N ALA A 106 1.14 -21.64 -23.98
CA ALA A 106 -0.04 -20.79 -24.20
C ALA A 106 0.34 -19.37 -24.61
N LEU A 107 1.37 -18.78 -24.00
CA LEU A 107 1.87 -17.45 -24.32
C LEU A 107 2.55 -17.39 -25.70
N HIS A 108 3.13 -18.49 -26.19
CA HIS A 108 3.70 -18.56 -27.54
C HIS A 108 2.62 -18.65 -28.64
N GLY A 109 1.47 -19.27 -28.36
CA GLY A 109 0.34 -19.36 -29.29
C GLY A 109 -0.52 -18.08 -29.36
N THR A 110 -0.54 -17.29 -28.30
CA THR A 110 -1.15 -15.96 -28.31
C THR A 110 -0.11 -14.95 -28.76
N GLY A 111 -0.29 -14.22 -29.86
CA GLY A 111 0.66 -13.20 -30.35
C GLY A 111 0.90 -11.98 -29.42
N LEU A 112 0.68 -12.13 -28.11
CA LEU A 112 0.72 -11.12 -27.05
C LEU A 112 2.12 -10.96 -26.41
N SER A 113 3.07 -11.86 -26.67
CA SER A 113 4.43 -11.82 -26.11
C SER A 113 5.15 -10.48 -26.38
N GLY A 114 4.98 -9.90 -27.58
CA GLY A 114 5.58 -8.60 -27.93
C GLY A 114 4.87 -7.36 -27.37
N SER A 115 3.62 -7.48 -26.92
CA SER A 115 2.82 -6.36 -26.39
C SER A 115 3.00 -6.23 -24.87
N VAL A 116 2.99 -7.35 -24.16
CA VAL A 116 3.17 -7.40 -22.71
C VAL A 116 4.61 -7.04 -22.31
N ALA A 117 5.61 -7.55 -23.03
CA ALA A 117 7.01 -7.17 -22.80
C ALA A 117 7.25 -5.66 -22.97
N ARG A 118 6.53 -5.01 -23.89
CA ARG A 118 6.62 -3.56 -24.13
C ARG A 118 5.94 -2.73 -23.03
N SER A 119 4.84 -3.23 -22.49
CA SER A 119 4.13 -2.58 -21.36
C SER A 119 4.96 -2.64 -20.06
N ILE A 120 5.59 -3.78 -19.78
CA ILE A 120 6.41 -3.95 -18.56
C ILE A 120 7.72 -3.14 -18.66
N ALA A 121 8.35 -3.11 -19.84
CA ALA A 121 9.53 -2.27 -20.06
C ALA A 121 9.22 -0.77 -19.96
N ALA A 122 8.02 -0.33 -20.37
CA ALA A 122 7.59 1.07 -20.24
C ALA A 122 7.23 1.46 -18.79
N GLY A 123 6.89 0.50 -17.92
CA GLY A 123 6.57 0.75 -16.51
C GLY A 123 7.77 0.77 -15.57
N SER A 124 8.91 0.18 -15.96
CA SER A 124 10.10 0.04 -15.10
C SER A 124 11.09 1.20 -15.21
N THR A 125 10.93 2.13 -16.17
CA THR A 125 11.87 3.25 -16.37
C THR A 125 11.44 4.54 -15.68
N ASN A 126 10.58 4.46 -14.67
CA ASN A 126 10.11 5.60 -13.90
C ASN A 126 10.21 5.31 -12.39
N GLU A 127 11.43 5.03 -11.94
CA GLU A 127 11.92 5.31 -10.59
C GLU A 127 13.32 5.92 -10.69
#